data_AF-A0A255T5A5-F1
#
_entry.id   AF-A0A255T5A5-F1
#
_cell.length_a   1.000
_cell.length_b   1.000
_cell.length_c   1.000
_cell.angle_alpha   90.00
_cell.angle_beta   90.00
_cell.angle_gamma   90.00
#
_symmetry.space_group_name_H-M   'P 1'
#
loop_
_entity.id
_entity.type
_entity.pdbx_description
1 polymer ?
#
loop_
_entity_poly.entity_id
_entity_poly.type
_entity_poly.pdbx_seq_one_letter_code
_entity_poly.pdbx_strand_id
1 'polypeptide(L)'
;MAKIEIIINGKHYPCRQTMGAMLRFKQETGREITEIEQGNFSDICTFLWCCVVSACKHDGVEFGLSLMDFADSIDPDTMTAWNEAIQGESPAAEADADGADAEKKS
;
A
#
# COMPACT_ATOMS: atom_id res chain seq x y z
N MET A 1 -4.55 12.41 -3.31
CA MET A 1 -4.02 11.09 -2.92
C MET A 1 -2.54 11.24 -2.65
N ALA A 2 -2.10 10.96 -1.43
CA ALA A 2 -0.68 10.89 -1.13
C ALA A 2 -0.06 9.76 -1.96
N LYS A 3 1.10 10.01 -2.55
CA LYS A 3 1.80 8.99 -3.32
C LYS A 3 2.59 8.16 -2.32
N ILE A 4 2.06 7.01 -1.92
CA ILE A 4 2.82 6.07 -1.10
C ILE A 4 3.95 5.50 -1.97
N GLU A 5 5.18 5.70 -1.53
CA GLU A 5 6.37 5.11 -2.13
C GLU A 5 7.08 4.25 -1.09
N ILE A 6 7.70 3.16 -1.53
CA ILE A 6 8.54 2.31 -0.71
C ILE A 6 9.97 2.34 -1.24
N ILE A 7 10.93 2.35 -0.33
CA ILE A 7 12.36 2.29 -0.67
C ILE A 7 12.81 0.83 -0.53
N ILE A 8 13.34 0.27 -1.61
CA ILE A 8 13.85 -1.10 -1.65
C ILE A 8 15.26 -1.02 -2.23
N ASN A 9 16.26 -1.48 -1.47
CA ASN A 9 17.68 -1.40 -1.87
C ASN A 9 18.10 0.01 -2.32
N GLY A 10 17.59 1.05 -1.66
CA GLY A 10 17.89 2.46 -1.97
C GLY A 10 17.15 3.04 -3.19
N LYS A 11 16.27 2.28 -3.86
CA LYS A 11 15.44 2.76 -4.98
C LYS A 11 14.00 2.96 -4.55
N HIS A 12 13.42 4.08 -4.96
CA HIS A 12 12.02 4.42 -4.73
C HIS A 12 11.12 3.68 -5.73
N TYR A 13 10.08 3.02 -5.21
CA TYR A 13 9.07 2.34 -6.00
C TYR A 13 7.67 2.86 -5.64
N PRO A 14 6.78 3.05 -6.63
CA PRO A 14 5.40 3.39 -6.35
C PRO A 14 4.72 2.21 -5.66
N CYS A 15 3.92 2.50 -4.65
CA CYS A 15 3.14 1.50 -3.91
C CYS A 15 1.70 1.98 -3.79
N ARG A 16 0.73 1.26 -4.36
CA ARG A 16 -0.69 1.66 -4.28
C ARG A 16 -1.60 0.46 -4.12
N GLN A 17 -2.59 0.60 -3.25
CA GLN A 17 -3.70 -0.32 -3.13
C GLN A 17 -4.59 -0.18 -4.37
N THR A 18 -4.41 -1.09 -5.32
CA THR A 18 -5.20 -1.14 -6.56
C THR A 18 -5.99 -2.43 -6.61
N MET A 19 -7.08 -2.48 -7.38
CA MET A 19 -7.81 -3.73 -7.64
C MET A 19 -6.88 -4.82 -8.19
N GLY A 20 -5.89 -4.44 -9.02
CA GLY A 20 -4.87 -5.36 -9.50
C GLY A 20 -3.97 -5.94 -8.42
N ALA A 21 -3.72 -5.20 -7.32
CA ALA A 21 -2.97 -5.70 -6.18
C ALA A 21 -3.78 -6.73 -5.40
N MET A 22 -5.07 -6.47 -5.19
CA MET A 22 -5.98 -7.39 -4.51
C MET A 22 -6.13 -8.71 -5.28
N LEU A 23 -6.30 -8.65 -6.60
CA LEU A 23 -6.39 -9.85 -7.44
C LEU A 23 -5.09 -10.65 -7.46
N ARG A 24 -3.93 -9.97 -7.48
CA ARG A 24 -2.63 -10.65 -7.39
C ARG A 24 -2.46 -11.34 -6.04
N PHE A 25 -2.83 -10.68 -4.95
CA PHE A 25 -2.77 -11.29 -3.62
C PHE A 25 -3.56 -12.60 -3.56
N LYS A 26 -4.77 -12.60 -4.14
CA LYS A 26 -5.58 -13.81 -4.26
C LYS A 26 -4.92 -14.90 -5.12
N GLN A 27 -4.22 -14.52 -6.18
CA GLN A 27 -3.48 -15.47 -7.03
C GLN A 27 -2.30 -16.10 -6.28
N GLU A 28 -1.57 -15.32 -5.48
CA GLU A 28 -0.40 -15.82 -4.73
C GLU A 28 -0.79 -16.67 -3.52
N THR A 29 -1.88 -16.31 -2.82
CA THR A 29 -2.21 -16.91 -1.50
C THR A 29 -3.44 -17.81 -1.51
N GLY A 30 -4.30 -17.70 -2.53
CA GLY A 30 -5.60 -18.35 -2.59
C GLY A 30 -6.69 -17.70 -1.72
N ARG A 31 -6.41 -16.59 -1.04
CA ARG A 31 -7.31 -15.90 -0.09
C ARG A 31 -7.61 -14.47 -0.50
N GLU A 32 -8.72 -13.92 -0.02
CA GLU A 32 -9.05 -12.51 -0.22
C GLU A 32 -8.28 -11.61 0.75
N ILE A 33 -8.04 -10.36 0.37
CA ILE A 33 -7.39 -9.36 1.24
C ILE A 33 -8.17 -9.11 2.54
N THR A 34 -9.48 -9.36 2.53
CA THR A 34 -10.36 -9.21 3.70
C THR A 34 -10.15 -10.30 4.74
N GLU A 35 -9.41 -11.36 4.39
CA GLU A 35 -9.06 -12.47 5.27
C GLU A 35 -7.68 -12.28 5.92
N ILE A 36 -6.99 -11.16 5.65
CA ILE A 36 -5.70 -10.86 6.29
C ILE A 36 -5.92 -10.54 7.77
N GLU A 37 -5.41 -11.41 8.63
CA GLU A 37 -5.43 -11.22 10.08
C GLU A 37 -4.29 -10.32 10.55
N GLN A 38 -4.53 -9.54 11.60
CA GLN A 38 -3.49 -8.74 12.25
C GLN A 38 -2.35 -9.65 12.75
N GLY A 39 -1.12 -9.31 12.39
CA GLY A 39 0.07 -10.10 12.75
C GLY A 39 0.39 -11.26 11.81
N ASN A 40 -0.39 -11.49 10.75
CA ASN A 40 0.00 -12.41 9.69
C ASN A 40 1.03 -11.74 8.75
N PHE A 41 2.30 -11.79 9.15
CA PHE A 41 3.41 -11.16 8.44
C PHE A 41 3.54 -11.62 6.98
N SER A 42 3.31 -12.91 6.71
CA SER A 42 3.39 -13.46 5.35
C SER A 42 2.36 -12.82 4.43
N ASP A 43 1.13 -12.64 4.92
CA ASP A 43 0.05 -12.05 4.13
C ASP A 43 0.25 -10.56 3.91
N ILE A 44 0.67 -9.84 4.96
CA ILE A 44 0.98 -8.41 4.88
C ILE A 44 2.13 -8.17 3.90
N CYS A 45 3.20 -8.95 3.99
CA CYS A 45 4.34 -8.86 3.07
C CYS A 45 3.93 -9.16 1.62
N THR A 46 3.16 -10.23 1.42
CA THR A 46 2.65 -10.59 0.09
C THR A 46 1.76 -9.50 -0.50
N PHE A 47 0.90 -8.90 0.32
CA PHE A 47 0.01 -7.83 -0.13
C PHE A 47 0.77 -6.55 -0.46
N LEU A 48 1.79 -6.19 0.33
CA LEU A 48 2.70 -5.08 0.02
C LEU A 48 3.42 -5.30 -1.32
N TRP A 49 4.01 -6.48 -1.54
CA TRP A 49 4.62 -6.83 -2.83
C TRP A 49 3.63 -6.68 -3.99
N CYS A 50 2.39 -7.16 -3.82
CA CYS A 50 1.34 -7.03 -4.82
C CYS A 50 1.02 -5.55 -5.14
N CYS A 51 1.03 -4.67 -4.13
CA CYS A 51 0.83 -3.24 -4.30
C CYS A 51 1.93 -2.60 -5.14
N VAL A 52 3.19 -2.96 -4.89
CA VAL A 52 4.35 -2.46 -5.64
C VAL A 52 4.31 -2.96 -7.08
N VAL A 53 4.13 -4.26 -7.31
CA VAL A 53 4.03 -4.86 -8.66
C VAL A 53 2.93 -4.20 -9.48
N SER A 54 1.77 -3.98 -8.86
CA SER A 54 0.61 -3.40 -9.54
C SER A 54 0.83 -1.94 -9.90
N ALA A 55 1.37 -1.15 -8.97
CA ALA A 55 1.65 0.26 -9.20
C ALA A 55 2.78 0.45 -10.21
N CYS A 56 3.86 -0.35 -10.13
CA CYS A 56 4.95 -0.35 -11.09
C CYS A 56 4.46 -0.68 -12.50
N LYS A 57 3.61 -1.70 -12.65
CA LYS A 57 2.99 -2.04 -13.94
C LYS A 57 2.14 -0.90 -14.50
N HIS A 58 1.36 -0.23 -13.66
CA HIS A 58 0.54 0.91 -14.07
C HIS A 58 1.39 2.11 -14.52
N ASP A 59 2.48 2.38 -13.80
CA ASP A 59 3.33 3.56 -14.02
C ASP A 59 4.48 3.33 -15.01
N GLY A 60 4.57 2.12 -15.58
CA GLY A 60 5.66 1.75 -16.48
C GLY A 60 7.04 1.68 -15.81
N VAL A 61 7.07 1.49 -14.48
CA VAL A 61 8.31 1.33 -13.71
C VAL A 61 8.71 -0.15 -13.75
N GLU A 62 9.97 -0.41 -14.09
CA GLU A 62 10.51 -1.77 -14.05
C GLU A 62 10.65 -2.25 -12.60
N PHE A 63 9.99 -3.37 -12.30
CA PHE A 63 10.04 -4.07 -11.02
C PHE A 63 10.21 -5.57 -11.29
N GLY A 64 11.41 -6.10 -11.01
CA GLY A 64 11.82 -7.46 -11.35
C GLY A 64 12.03 -8.39 -10.15
N LEU A 65 11.67 -7.96 -8.94
CA LEU A 65 11.84 -8.78 -7.74
C LEU A 65 10.69 -9.77 -7.61
N SER A 66 11.00 -11.06 -7.45
CA SER A 66 10.01 -12.05 -7.01
C SER A 66 9.53 -11.73 -5.60
N LEU A 67 8.47 -12.40 -5.14
CA LEU A 67 7.98 -12.21 -3.77
C LEU A 67 9.09 -12.47 -2.72
N MET A 68 9.89 -13.52 -2.92
CA MET A 68 10.99 -13.84 -2.00
C MET A 68 12.13 -12.83 -2.11
N ASP A 69 12.55 -12.44 -3.33
CA ASP A 69 13.63 -11.44 -3.48
C ASP A 69 13.22 -10.08 -2.89
N PHE A 70 11.93 -9.75 -2.98
CA PHE A 70 11.36 -8.57 -2.34
C PHE A 70 11.41 -8.69 -0.82
N ALA A 71 10.95 -9.82 -0.27
CA ALA A 71 10.97 -10.07 1.18
C ALA A 71 12.39 -10.02 1.76
N ASP A 72 13.38 -10.54 1.02
CA ASP A 72 14.80 -10.47 1.40
C ASP A 72 15.38 -9.04 1.33
N SER A 73 14.71 -8.13 0.61
CA SER A 73 15.16 -6.75 0.37
C SER A 73 14.49 -5.71 1.28
N ILE A 74 13.56 -6.13 2.15
CA ILE A 74 12.87 -5.24 3.08
C ILE A 74 13.05 -5.72 4.53
N ASP A 75 13.07 -4.77 5.45
CA ASP A 75 13.09 -5.05 6.89
C ASP A 75 11.67 -4.97 7.50
N PRO A 76 11.46 -5.54 8.71
CA PRO A 76 10.18 -5.48 9.40
C PRO A 76 9.67 -4.06 9.70
N ASP A 77 10.58 -3.09 9.87
CA ASP A 77 10.21 -1.70 10.17
C ASP A 77 9.57 -1.04 8.94
N THR A 78 10.13 -1.30 7.75
CA THR A 78 9.58 -0.88 6.46
C THR A 78 8.16 -1.42 6.26
N MET A 79 7.94 -2.70 6.59
CA MET A 79 6.62 -3.32 6.50
C MET A 79 5.63 -2.70 7.49
N THR A 80 6.07 -2.42 8.72
CA THR A 80 5.25 -1.79 9.76
C THR A 80 4.83 -0.38 9.38
N ALA A 81 5.79 0.45 8.93
CA ALA A 81 5.53 1.81 8.48
C ALA A 81 4.54 1.86 7.31
N TRP A 82 4.65 0.92 6.36
CA TRP A 82 3.68 0.80 5.28
C TRP A 82 2.30 0.42 5.79
N ASN A 83 2.20 -0.58 6.68
CA ASN A 83 0.93 -1.03 7.23
C ASN A 83 0.19 0.09 8.00
N GLU A 84 0.93 0.91 8.75
CA GLU A 84 0.40 2.09 9.42
C GLU A 84 -0.10 3.15 8.43
N ALA A 85 0.67 3.42 7.36
CA ALA A 85 0.28 4.38 6.33
C ALA A 85 -1.03 3.97 5.64
N ILE A 86 -1.18 2.70 5.25
CA ILE A 86 -2.39 2.22 4.56
C ILE A 86 -3.62 2.11 5.47
N GLN A 87 -3.43 1.89 6.78
CA GLN A 87 -4.52 1.93 7.76
C GLN A 87 -4.98 3.37 8.01
N GLY A 88 -4.05 4.33 8.00
CA GLY A 88 -4.36 5.76 8.07
C GLY A 88 -5.07 6.31 6.82
N GLU A 89 -4.93 5.64 5.67
CA GLU A 89 -5.57 6.01 4.40
C GLU A 89 -6.87 5.24 4.11
N SER A 90 -7.43 4.50 5.09
CA SER A 90 -8.77 3.94 4.95
C SER A 90 -9.80 5.07 4.72
N PRO A 91 -10.73 4.94 3.73
CA PRO A 91 -11.70 5.99 3.38
C PRO A 91 -12.81 6.22 4.44
N ALA A 92 -12.54 5.96 5.72
CA ALA A 92 -13.44 6.26 6.84
C ALA A 92 -13.14 7.62 7.52
N ALA A 93 -12.21 8.42 6.99
CA ALA A 93 -11.84 9.72 7.56
C ALA A 93 -11.74 10.85 6.51
N GLU A 94 -12.69 10.92 5.59
CA GLU A 94 -13.03 12.17 4.89
C GLU A 94 -14.50 12.52 5.16
N ALA A 95 -14.78 12.87 6.42
CA ALA A 95 -15.94 13.68 6.76
C ALA A 95 -15.43 15.02 7.31
N ASP A 96 -15.85 16.09 6.61
CA ASP A 96 -15.77 17.50 6.99
C ASP A 96 -14.41 18.21 6.87
N ALA A 97 -14.09 18.59 5.64
CA ALA A 97 -13.43 19.86 5.36
C ALA A 97 -14.03 20.51 4.11
N ASP A 98 -15.32 20.88 4.16
CA ASP A 98 -15.86 21.93 3.29
C ASP A 98 -17.06 22.61 3.96
N GLY A 99 -16.90 23.88 4.36
CA GLY A 99 -17.91 24.59 5.14
C GLY A 99 -17.57 26.05 5.45
N ALA A 100 -17.47 26.86 4.39
CA ALA A 100 -17.81 28.29 4.33
C ALA A 100 -16.90 29.33 5.04
N ASP A 101 -16.17 30.05 4.18
CA ASP A 101 -15.90 31.48 4.28
C ASP A 101 -17.22 32.30 4.36
N ALA A 102 -17.14 33.51 4.95
CA ALA A 102 -18.18 34.54 5.17
C ALA A 102 -18.91 34.43 6.54
N GLU A 103 -18.92 35.42 7.45
CA GLU A 103 -19.17 36.85 7.29
C GLU A 103 -18.62 37.72 8.46
N LYS A 104 -18.05 38.85 8.07
CA LYS A 104 -18.08 40.21 8.67
C LYS A 104 -18.77 40.45 10.03
N LYS A 105 -18.06 41.26 10.83
CA LYS A 105 -18.53 42.37 11.69
C LYS A 105 -19.78 42.11 12.55
N SER A 106 -19.60 42.07 13.87
CA SER A 106 -19.98 43.20 14.74
C SER A 106 -19.42 43.06 16.15
#